data_AF-A0A261XUD2-F1
#
_entry.id   AF-A0A261XUD2-F1
#
_cell.length_a   1.000
_cell.length_b   1.000
_cell.length_c   1.000
_cell.angle_alpha   90.00
_cell.angle_beta   90.00
_cell.angle_gamma   90.00
#
_symmetry.space_group_name_H-M   'P 1'
#
loop_
_entity.id
_entity.type
_entity.pdbx_description
1 polymer ?
#
loop_
_entity_poly.entity_id
_entity_poly.type
_entity_poly.pdbx_seq_one_letter_code
_entity_poly.pdbx_strand_id
1 'polypeptide(L)'
;SFRSKKRRLENGKEEIKDTRPEEGDRDEKPDGAEREDDSEEEIEEEKRKDKRFQAVDTACGGILFIRLRVNVDPNEFVQKLIAHVQGEDAEQRKARQSKLKHCARFLPVPYICAAVSEHINELAQKAISERIDPLIREEDGTVNKDKAQMNSCAVLVECRNNPTLKKEDIVKSVAALIPPECPIDLASPTHVIFASVFKSVAAIGIFQHYYELKKYNLGGLLS
;
A
#
# COMPACT_ATOMS: atom_id res chain seq x y z
N SER A 1 30.18 -6.63 24.05
CA SER A 1 30.23 -6.69 25.53
C SER A 1 28.82 -6.54 26.06
N PHE A 2 28.23 -7.65 26.51
CA PHE A 2 26.87 -7.71 27.07
C PHE A 2 26.86 -7.13 28.49
N ARG A 3 25.89 -6.28 28.84
CA ARG A 3 25.51 -6.06 30.25
C ARG A 3 24.00 -5.87 30.40
N SER A 4 23.39 -6.96 30.81
CA SER A 4 22.03 -7.08 31.34
C SER A 4 21.92 -6.36 32.70
N LYS A 5 20.82 -5.64 32.93
CA LYS A 5 20.38 -5.24 34.27
C LYS A 5 18.90 -5.59 34.45
N LYS A 6 18.70 -6.69 35.17
CA LYS A 6 17.47 -7.25 35.70
C LYS A 6 17.12 -6.51 37.01
N ARG A 7 15.90 -5.95 37.14
CA ARG A 7 15.25 -5.54 38.41
C ARG A 7 13.77 -5.93 38.25
N ARG A 8 13.37 -7.13 38.71
CA ARG A 8 12.83 -7.49 40.04
C ARG A 8 11.55 -6.69 40.37
N LEU A 9 10.41 -7.33 40.10
CA LEU A 9 9.06 -6.96 40.53
C LEU A 9 8.87 -7.42 41.98
N GLU A 10 8.34 -6.54 42.82
CA GLU A 10 7.72 -6.89 44.10
C GLU A 10 6.27 -6.38 44.08
N ASN A 11 5.36 -7.28 44.45
CA ASN A 11 3.93 -7.03 44.62
C ASN A 11 3.68 -6.33 45.97
N GLY A 12 2.78 -5.36 46.00
CA GLY A 12 2.15 -4.83 47.20
C GLY A 12 0.78 -4.24 46.84
N LYS A 13 -0.27 -4.77 47.47
CA LYS A 13 -1.68 -4.36 47.34
C LYS A 13 -2.00 -3.19 48.30
N GLU A 14 -3.20 -2.64 48.11
CA GLU A 14 -3.98 -1.73 48.98
C GLU A 14 -3.70 -0.24 48.75
N GLU A 15 -4.65 0.70 48.78
CA GLU A 15 -6.12 0.71 48.80
C GLU A 15 -6.52 2.16 48.43
N ILE A 16 -7.73 2.31 47.89
CA ILE A 16 -8.33 3.59 47.47
C ILE A 16 -8.67 4.44 48.71
N LYS A 17 -8.23 5.71 48.74
CA LYS A 17 -8.91 6.77 49.52
C LYS A 17 -9.04 8.05 48.70
N ASP A 18 -10.30 8.36 48.44
CA ASP A 18 -10.84 9.57 47.87
C ASP A 18 -10.86 10.67 48.95
N THR A 19 -10.18 11.78 48.71
CA THR A 19 -10.39 13.05 49.44
C THR A 19 -10.10 14.22 48.51
N ARG A 20 -11.18 14.86 48.03
CA ARG A 20 -11.18 16.28 47.63
C ARG A 20 -11.12 17.16 48.87
N PRO A 21 -10.47 18.33 48.77
CA PRO A 21 -11.21 19.57 48.98
C PRO A 21 -10.89 20.66 47.94
N GLU A 22 -11.76 21.66 47.95
CA GLU A 22 -12.02 22.72 46.97
C GLU A 22 -10.95 23.82 46.82
N GLU A 23 -11.24 24.67 45.83
CA GLU A 23 -10.57 25.83 45.25
C GLU A 23 -10.00 26.90 46.20
N GLY A 24 -8.97 27.62 45.72
CA GLY A 24 -8.46 28.84 46.34
C GLY A 24 -7.27 29.49 45.61
N ASP A 25 -7.59 30.25 44.57
CA ASP A 25 -6.95 31.44 43.95
C ASP A 25 -5.43 31.54 43.62
N ARG A 26 -5.22 32.31 42.55
CA ARG A 26 -4.02 32.66 41.77
C ARG A 26 -2.80 33.15 42.56
N ASP A 27 -1.60 32.84 42.05
CA ASP A 27 -0.56 33.84 41.74
C ASP A 27 0.53 33.29 40.79
N GLU A 28 1.24 34.24 40.19
CA GLU A 28 1.91 34.26 38.89
C GLU A 28 3.14 33.34 38.64
N LYS A 29 3.43 33.13 37.34
CA LYS A 29 4.61 32.46 36.74
C LYS A 29 5.96 33.11 37.12
N PRO A 30 7.08 32.40 36.89
CA PRO A 30 7.85 32.59 35.63
C PRO A 30 8.25 31.23 35.01
N ASP A 31 7.78 30.88 33.82
CA ASP A 31 8.43 31.06 32.50
C ASP A 31 9.94 30.72 32.48
N GLY A 32 10.25 29.56 31.90
CA GLY A 32 11.59 29.20 31.45
C GLY A 32 11.83 27.70 31.41
N ALA A 33 11.79 27.11 30.21
CA ALA A 33 12.39 25.84 29.80
C ALA A 33 11.48 24.67 29.36
N GLU A 34 10.35 24.91 28.68
CA GLU A 34 9.68 23.87 27.86
C GLU A 34 8.94 24.54 26.68
N ARG A 35 9.65 25.00 25.63
CA ARG A 35 9.04 25.52 24.38
C ARG A 35 9.91 25.32 23.13
N GLU A 36 10.79 24.32 23.13
CA GLU A 36 11.56 23.98 21.91
C GLU A 36 10.98 22.74 21.21
N ASP A 37 10.43 21.77 21.95
CA ASP A 37 9.94 20.50 21.40
C ASP A 37 8.62 20.65 20.61
N ASP A 38 7.64 21.39 21.16
CA ASP A 38 6.35 21.63 20.46
C ASP A 38 6.53 22.39 19.14
N SER A 39 7.57 23.23 19.05
CA SER A 39 7.83 24.02 17.84
C SER A 39 8.43 23.18 16.71
N GLU A 40 9.28 22.20 17.03
CA GLU A 40 9.85 21.30 16.02
C GLU A 40 8.81 20.31 15.50
N GLU A 41 7.95 19.79 16.38
CA GLU A 41 6.84 18.92 15.99
C GLU A 41 5.80 19.67 15.14
N GLU A 42 5.42 20.89 15.49
CA GLU A 42 4.51 21.72 14.68
C GLU A 42 5.11 22.07 13.31
N ILE A 43 6.40 22.42 13.25
CA ILE A 43 7.11 22.71 11.99
C ILE A 43 7.26 21.43 11.15
N GLU A 44 7.49 20.27 11.77
CA GLU A 44 7.47 18.99 11.07
C GLU A 44 6.09 18.62 10.55
N GLU A 45 5.03 18.86 11.32
CA GLU A 45 3.65 18.66 10.90
C GLU A 45 3.27 19.58 9.74
N GLU A 46 3.66 20.85 9.76
CA GLU A 46 3.48 21.77 8.62
C GLU A 46 4.25 21.30 7.39
N LYS A 47 5.51 20.85 7.56
CA LYS A 47 6.29 20.22 6.47
C LYS A 47 5.70 18.90 5.97
N ARG A 48 4.87 18.21 6.77
CA ARG A 48 4.14 16.99 6.38
C ARG A 48 2.85 17.32 5.62
N LYS A 49 2.23 18.48 5.85
CA LYS A 49 0.97 18.90 5.20
C LYS A 49 1.14 19.21 3.71
N ASP A 50 2.32 19.67 3.27
CA ASP A 50 2.55 20.16 1.89
C ASP A 50 3.22 19.18 0.92
N LYS A 51 3.41 17.91 1.31
CA LYS A 51 4.10 16.94 0.44
C LYS A 51 3.09 16.17 -0.41
N ARG A 52 3.18 16.36 -1.74
CA ARG A 52 2.46 15.56 -2.76
C ARG A 52 2.62 14.04 -2.56
N PHE A 53 3.73 13.64 -1.96
CA PHE A 53 4.07 12.26 -1.63
C PHE A 53 4.40 12.15 -0.14
N GLN A 54 3.79 11.18 0.54
CA GLN A 54 4.09 10.88 1.92
C GLN A 54 4.60 9.43 2.02
N ALA A 55 5.83 9.26 2.51
CA ALA A 55 6.30 7.94 2.93
C ALA A 55 5.52 7.50 4.18
N VAL A 56 5.00 6.27 4.14
CA VAL A 56 4.25 5.65 5.23
C VAL A 56 5.07 4.49 5.76
N ASP A 57 5.37 4.52 7.05
CA ASP A 57 6.02 3.39 7.71
C ASP A 57 4.99 2.27 7.90
N THR A 58 5.22 1.15 7.22
CA THR A 58 4.40 -0.07 7.37
C THR A 58 4.93 -0.97 8.49
N ALA A 59 6.08 -0.61 9.07
CA ALA A 59 6.92 -1.42 9.93
C ALA A 59 7.20 -2.81 9.34
N CYS A 60 7.07 -2.98 8.02
CA CYS A 60 7.34 -4.22 7.29
C CYS A 60 8.63 -4.03 6.48
N GLY A 61 9.68 -4.75 6.87
CA GLY A 61 10.97 -4.70 6.18
C GLY A 61 10.85 -5.00 4.69
N GLY A 62 11.60 -4.26 3.87
CA GLY A 62 11.65 -4.46 2.41
C GLY A 62 10.40 -4.00 1.65
N ILE A 63 9.53 -3.18 2.26
CA ILE A 63 8.44 -2.46 1.60
C ILE A 63 8.49 -1.00 2.01
N LEU A 64 8.52 -0.10 1.03
CA LEU A 64 8.26 1.31 1.22
C LEU A 64 6.87 1.61 0.67
N PHE A 65 5.99 2.16 1.51
CA PHE A 65 4.67 2.60 1.08
C PHE A 65 4.68 4.11 0.85
N ILE A 66 4.20 4.57 -0.29
CA ILE A 66 4.12 6.00 -0.62
C ILE A 66 2.67 6.36 -0.88
N ARG A 67 2.10 7.20 -0.02
CA ARG A 67 0.77 7.76 -0.19
C ARG A 67 0.83 8.99 -1.09
N LEU A 68 0.03 8.99 -2.16
CA LEU A 68 -0.22 10.18 -2.95
C LEU A 68 -1.21 11.08 -2.19
N ARG A 69 -0.82 12.32 -1.90
CA ARG A 69 -1.67 13.36 -1.25
C ARG A 69 -2.36 14.27 -2.26
N VAL A 70 -2.26 13.91 -3.53
CA VAL A 70 -2.91 14.55 -4.67
C VAL A 70 -3.99 13.64 -5.23
N ASN A 71 -5.04 14.22 -5.82
CA ASN A 71 -6.12 13.44 -6.44
C ASN A 71 -5.68 12.91 -7.81
N VAL A 72 -4.80 11.91 -7.79
CA VAL A 72 -4.27 11.23 -8.99
C VAL A 72 -4.39 9.73 -8.77
N ASP A 73 -4.89 9.02 -9.78
CA ASP A 73 -4.94 7.56 -9.75
C ASP A 73 -3.52 6.97 -9.70
N PRO A 74 -3.19 6.12 -8.70
CA PRO A 74 -1.88 5.49 -8.61
C PRO A 74 -1.46 4.73 -9.88
N ASN A 75 -2.38 4.06 -10.58
CA ASN A 75 -2.04 3.34 -11.81
C ASN A 75 -1.65 4.33 -12.91
N GLU A 76 -2.44 5.38 -13.13
CA GLU A 76 -2.13 6.44 -14.08
C GLU A 76 -0.78 7.10 -13.78
N PHE A 77 -0.52 7.42 -12.50
CA PHE A 77 0.75 8.00 -12.08
C PHE A 77 1.94 7.11 -12.44
N VAL A 78 1.86 5.81 -12.13
CA VAL A 78 2.96 4.86 -12.42
C VAL A 78 3.14 4.64 -13.91
N GLN A 79 2.06 4.55 -14.69
CA GLN A 79 2.15 4.45 -16.15
C GLN A 79 2.84 5.67 -16.76
N LYS A 80 2.45 6.88 -16.34
CA LYS A 80 3.09 8.13 -16.79
C LYS A 80 4.55 8.21 -16.34
N LEU A 81 4.88 7.75 -15.13
CA LEU A 81 6.25 7.68 -14.65
C LEU A 81 7.09 6.74 -15.52
N ILE A 82 6.58 5.54 -15.82
CA ILE A 82 7.27 4.58 -16.69
C ILE A 82 7.53 5.20 -18.07
N ALA A 83 6.49 5.74 -18.71
CA ALA A 83 6.61 6.36 -20.02
C ALA A 83 7.59 7.54 -20.02
N HIS A 84 7.55 8.39 -18.98
CA HIS A 84 8.47 9.51 -18.83
C HIS A 84 9.93 9.05 -18.77
N VAL A 85 10.24 8.08 -17.92
CA VAL A 85 11.62 7.62 -17.73
C VAL A 85 12.10 6.80 -18.94
N GLN A 86 11.21 6.12 -19.67
CA GLN A 86 11.57 5.45 -20.93
C GLN A 86 11.87 6.45 -22.07
N GLY A 87 11.23 7.63 -22.05
CA GLY A 87 11.48 8.71 -23.02
C GLY A 87 12.72 9.56 -22.74
N GLU A 88 13.34 9.41 -21.56
CA GLU A 88 14.61 10.07 -21.22
C GLU A 88 15.77 9.57 -22.10
N ASP A 89 16.81 10.39 -22.28
CA ASP A 89 18.00 10.01 -23.03
C ASP A 89 18.80 8.88 -22.35
N ALA A 90 19.78 8.31 -23.06
CA ALA A 90 20.54 7.16 -22.56
C ALA A 90 21.34 7.46 -21.28
N GLU A 91 21.87 8.68 -21.12
CA GLU A 91 22.66 9.06 -19.94
C GLU A 91 21.75 9.22 -18.73
N GLN A 92 20.60 9.88 -18.90
CA GLN A 92 19.57 10.04 -17.89
C GLN A 92 19.03 8.68 -17.43
N ARG A 93 18.67 7.79 -18.36
CA ARG A 93 18.19 6.43 -18.03
C ARG A 93 19.22 5.65 -17.22
N LYS A 94 20.51 5.70 -17.61
CA LYS A 94 21.60 5.05 -16.85
C LYS A 94 21.73 5.63 -15.44
N ALA A 95 21.61 6.96 -15.29
CA ALA A 95 21.63 7.62 -13.99
C ALA A 95 20.44 7.20 -13.10
N ARG A 96 19.22 7.09 -13.66
CA ARG A 96 18.03 6.59 -12.96
C ARG A 96 18.18 5.12 -12.56
N GLN A 97 18.67 4.28 -13.47
CA GLN A 97 18.89 2.86 -13.22
C GLN A 97 19.81 2.63 -12.01
N SER A 98 20.90 3.39 -11.90
CA SER A 98 21.82 3.31 -10.75
C SER A 98 21.13 3.66 -9.43
N LYS A 99 20.20 4.63 -9.42
CA LYS A 99 19.41 5.01 -8.24
C LYS A 99 18.34 3.96 -7.89
N LEU A 100 17.82 3.24 -8.88
CA LEU A 100 16.75 2.25 -8.74
C LEU A 100 17.25 0.81 -8.53
N LYS A 101 18.57 0.56 -8.50
CA LYS A 101 19.16 -0.79 -8.43
C LYS A 101 18.73 -1.64 -7.22
N HIS A 102 18.22 -1.01 -6.16
CA HIS A 102 17.70 -1.70 -4.97
C HIS A 102 16.16 -1.77 -4.92
N CYS A 103 15.48 -1.15 -5.88
CA CYS A 103 14.03 -1.20 -6.00
C CYS A 103 13.64 -2.37 -6.91
N ALA A 104 13.15 -3.46 -6.32
CA ALA A 104 12.76 -4.63 -7.10
C ALA A 104 11.48 -4.39 -7.92
N ARG A 105 10.49 -3.68 -7.36
CA ARG A 105 9.22 -3.38 -8.01
C ARG A 105 8.63 -2.06 -7.51
N PHE A 106 8.02 -1.30 -8.41
CA PHE A 106 7.26 -0.08 -8.11
C PHE A 106 5.79 -0.29 -8.48
N LEU A 107 5.02 -0.84 -7.55
CA LEU A 107 3.64 -1.29 -7.79
C LEU A 107 2.64 -0.20 -7.39
N PRO A 108 1.72 0.20 -8.30
CA PRO A 108 0.60 1.04 -7.92
C PRO A 108 -0.46 0.19 -7.18
N VAL A 109 -0.97 0.67 -6.06
CA VAL A 109 -1.99 -0.03 -5.27
C VAL A 109 -3.09 0.94 -4.84
N PRO A 110 -4.08 1.21 -5.72
CA PRO A 110 -5.16 2.16 -5.43
C PRO A 110 -6.17 1.65 -4.39
N TYR A 111 -6.25 0.33 -4.20
CA TYR A 111 -7.21 -0.30 -3.31
C TYR A 111 -6.50 -0.83 -2.07
N ILE A 112 -6.95 -0.45 -0.88
CA ILE A 112 -6.35 -0.85 0.40
C ILE A 112 -7.46 -1.13 1.42
N CYS A 113 -7.33 -2.19 2.19
CA CYS A 113 -8.23 -2.54 3.30
C CYS A 113 -7.46 -3.20 4.44
N ALA A 114 -8.16 -3.48 5.55
CA ALA A 114 -7.62 -4.35 6.59
C ALA A 114 -7.49 -5.79 6.07
N ALA A 115 -6.46 -6.51 6.51
CA ALA A 115 -6.18 -7.89 6.09
C ALA A 115 -7.15 -8.89 6.73
N VAL A 116 -8.40 -8.86 6.26
CA VAL A 116 -9.51 -9.75 6.63
C VAL A 116 -10.09 -10.31 5.33
N SER A 117 -10.35 -11.61 5.26
CA SER A 117 -10.77 -12.28 4.02
C SER A 117 -12.00 -11.63 3.37
N GLU A 118 -12.99 -11.24 4.17
CA GLU A 118 -14.21 -10.57 3.70
C GLU A 118 -13.87 -9.23 3.03
N HIS A 119 -13.12 -8.36 3.71
CA HIS A 119 -12.71 -7.07 3.17
C HIS A 119 -11.84 -7.20 1.92
N ILE A 120 -10.97 -8.22 1.86
CA ILE A 120 -10.14 -8.49 0.66
C ILE A 120 -11.04 -8.83 -0.53
N ASN A 121 -12.06 -9.68 -0.33
CA ASN A 121 -12.98 -10.06 -1.40
C ASN A 121 -13.84 -8.87 -1.85
N GLU A 122 -14.37 -8.07 -0.92
CA GLU A 122 -15.11 -6.85 -1.25
C GLU A 122 -14.25 -5.85 -2.05
N LEU A 123 -13.02 -5.65 -1.60
CA LEU A 123 -12.06 -4.77 -2.26
C LEU A 123 -11.66 -5.30 -3.65
N ALA A 124 -11.51 -6.62 -3.79
CA ALA A 124 -11.22 -7.26 -5.07
C ALA A 124 -12.39 -7.12 -6.05
N GLN A 125 -13.62 -7.38 -5.58
CA GLN A 125 -14.83 -7.21 -6.37
C GLN A 125 -14.95 -5.78 -6.87
N LYS A 126 -14.70 -4.79 -5.98
CA LYS A 126 -14.66 -3.38 -6.36
C LYS A 126 -13.62 -3.11 -7.44
N ALA A 127 -12.38 -3.56 -7.24
CA ALA A 127 -11.30 -3.36 -8.20
C ALA A 127 -11.65 -3.95 -9.59
N ILE A 128 -12.17 -5.18 -9.61
CA ILE A 128 -12.59 -5.86 -10.85
C ILE A 128 -13.72 -5.07 -11.53
N SER A 129 -14.75 -4.65 -10.78
CA SER A 129 -15.87 -3.89 -11.33
C SER A 129 -15.47 -2.53 -11.91
N GLU A 130 -14.42 -1.90 -11.37
CA GLU A 130 -13.96 -0.59 -11.84
C GLU A 130 -12.96 -0.69 -13.01
N ARG A 131 -12.24 -1.80 -13.16
CA ARG A 131 -11.11 -1.91 -14.10
C ARG A 131 -11.28 -2.98 -15.18
N ILE A 132 -12.05 -4.03 -14.92
CA ILE A 132 -12.25 -5.15 -15.85
C ILE A 132 -13.64 -5.07 -16.50
N ASP A 133 -14.70 -4.88 -15.71
CA ASP A 133 -16.07 -4.81 -16.23
C ASP A 133 -16.24 -3.77 -17.35
N PRO A 134 -15.68 -2.55 -17.29
CA PRO A 134 -15.80 -1.57 -18.37
C PRO A 134 -15.10 -1.99 -19.68
N LEU A 135 -14.18 -2.97 -19.62
CA LEU A 135 -13.47 -3.48 -20.80
C LEU A 135 -14.26 -4.57 -21.53
N ILE A 136 -15.21 -5.21 -20.84
CA ILE A 136 -15.93 -6.39 -21.35
C ILE A 136 -17.43 -6.15 -21.48
N ARG A 137 -17.98 -5.10 -20.87
CA ARG A 137 -19.41 -4.77 -20.94
C ARG A 137 -19.70 -3.74 -22.03
N GLU A 138 -20.90 -3.82 -22.59
CA GLU A 138 -21.48 -2.80 -23.46
C GLU A 138 -22.26 -1.76 -22.65
N GLU A 139 -22.73 -0.69 -23.31
CA GLU A 139 -23.49 0.40 -22.69
C GLU A 139 -24.79 -0.08 -22.01
N ASP A 140 -25.39 -1.17 -22.50
CA ASP A 140 -26.57 -1.80 -21.92
C ASP A 140 -26.27 -2.72 -20.72
N GLY A 141 -24.99 -2.83 -20.34
CA GLY A 141 -24.50 -3.65 -19.22
C GLY A 141 -24.28 -5.14 -19.56
N THR A 142 -24.60 -5.57 -20.78
CA THR A 142 -24.37 -6.95 -21.23
C THR A 142 -22.89 -7.22 -21.46
N VAL A 143 -22.46 -8.47 -21.23
CA VAL A 143 -21.07 -8.88 -21.46
C VAL A 143 -20.87 -9.18 -22.94
N ASN A 144 -19.95 -8.45 -23.58
CA ASN A 144 -19.45 -8.78 -24.89
C ASN A 144 -18.43 -9.91 -24.77
N LYS A 145 -18.80 -11.08 -25.29
CA LYS A 145 -17.97 -12.29 -25.20
C LYS A 145 -16.64 -12.14 -25.92
N ASP A 146 -16.59 -11.48 -27.07
CA ASP A 146 -15.35 -11.31 -27.83
C ASP A 146 -14.38 -10.42 -27.05
N LYS A 147 -14.86 -9.30 -26.49
CA LYS A 147 -14.07 -8.46 -25.59
C LYS A 147 -13.62 -9.23 -24.35
N ALA A 148 -14.49 -10.00 -23.72
CA ALA A 148 -14.15 -10.79 -22.53
C ALA A 148 -13.04 -11.82 -22.81
N GLN A 149 -13.09 -12.50 -23.96
CA GLN A 149 -12.06 -13.46 -24.37
C GLN A 149 -10.68 -12.81 -24.60
N MET A 150 -10.63 -11.52 -24.95
CA MET A 150 -9.36 -10.77 -25.09
C MET A 150 -8.80 -10.26 -23.74
N ASN A 151 -9.61 -10.25 -22.68
CA ASN A 151 -9.24 -9.73 -21.37
C ASN A 151 -8.93 -10.89 -20.39
N SER A 152 -7.92 -11.71 -20.74
CA SER A 152 -7.47 -12.81 -19.88
C SER A 152 -6.90 -12.31 -18.55
N CYS A 153 -7.11 -13.07 -17.48
CA CYS A 153 -6.77 -12.68 -16.13
C CYS A 153 -5.90 -13.71 -15.40
N ALA A 154 -5.04 -13.24 -14.50
CA ALA A 154 -4.37 -14.06 -13.50
C ALA A 154 -4.44 -13.41 -12.12
N VAL A 155 -4.52 -14.23 -11.07
CA VAL A 155 -4.45 -13.75 -9.68
C VAL A 155 -3.06 -14.05 -9.12
N LEU A 156 -2.37 -13.01 -8.64
CA LEU A 156 -1.09 -13.13 -7.97
C LEU A 156 -1.21 -12.62 -6.53
N VAL A 157 -0.79 -13.44 -5.58
CA VAL A 157 -0.85 -13.12 -4.16
C VAL A 157 0.53 -13.15 -3.53
N GLU A 158 0.82 -12.12 -2.73
CA GLU A 158 1.99 -12.06 -1.85
C GLU A 158 1.56 -11.81 -0.42
N CYS A 159 2.06 -12.62 0.52
CA CYS A 159 1.79 -12.45 1.94
C CYS A 159 3.11 -12.26 2.69
N ARG A 160 3.18 -11.23 3.53
CA ARG A 160 4.35 -10.92 4.37
C ARG A 160 3.91 -10.66 5.80
N ASN A 161 4.58 -11.33 6.75
CA ASN A 161 4.32 -11.13 8.18
C ASN A 161 2.83 -11.23 8.58
N ASN A 162 2.07 -12.07 7.88
CA ASN A 162 0.69 -12.43 8.21
C ASN A 162 0.58 -13.96 8.20
N PRO A 163 0.53 -14.61 9.39
CA PRO A 163 0.45 -16.07 9.48
C PRO A 163 -0.98 -16.59 9.36
N THR A 164 -1.99 -15.72 9.41
CA THR A 164 -3.41 -16.10 9.50
C THR A 164 -4.01 -16.35 8.12
N LEU A 165 -3.72 -15.48 7.15
CA LEU A 165 -4.26 -15.57 5.80
C LEU A 165 -3.38 -16.46 4.93
N LYS A 166 -3.99 -17.49 4.32
CA LYS A 166 -3.31 -18.37 3.39
C LYS A 166 -3.41 -17.82 1.97
N LYS A 167 -2.28 -17.85 1.27
CA LYS A 167 -2.16 -17.39 -0.10
C LYS A 167 -3.16 -18.10 -1.02
N GLU A 168 -3.30 -19.41 -0.88
CA GLU A 168 -4.14 -20.25 -1.72
C GLU A 168 -5.62 -19.91 -1.57
N ASP A 169 -6.05 -19.56 -0.36
CA ASP A 169 -7.44 -19.21 -0.07
C ASP A 169 -7.79 -17.86 -0.71
N ILE A 170 -6.88 -16.87 -0.64
CA ILE A 170 -7.04 -15.58 -1.33
C ILE A 170 -7.06 -15.77 -2.86
N VAL A 171 -6.15 -16.58 -3.40
CA VAL A 171 -6.13 -16.85 -4.86
C VAL A 171 -7.47 -17.42 -5.31
N LYS A 172 -7.99 -18.42 -4.60
CA LYS A 172 -9.27 -19.05 -4.94
C LYS A 172 -10.44 -18.09 -4.82
N SER A 173 -10.51 -17.34 -3.71
CA SER A 173 -11.64 -16.44 -3.46
C SER A 173 -11.67 -15.29 -4.46
N VAL A 174 -10.51 -14.68 -4.76
CA VAL A 174 -10.41 -13.58 -5.74
C VAL A 174 -10.63 -14.07 -7.16
N ALA A 175 -10.11 -15.25 -7.52
CA ALA A 175 -10.33 -15.81 -8.86
C ALA A 175 -11.81 -16.09 -9.15
N ALA A 176 -12.58 -16.47 -8.13
CA ALA A 176 -14.02 -16.67 -8.25
C ALA A 176 -14.83 -15.38 -8.53
N LEU A 177 -14.23 -14.20 -8.32
CA LEU A 177 -14.85 -12.90 -8.60
C LEU A 177 -14.61 -12.42 -10.04
N ILE A 178 -13.72 -13.08 -10.78
CA ILE A 178 -13.43 -12.74 -12.17
C ILE A 178 -14.66 -13.12 -13.01
N PRO A 179 -15.12 -12.25 -13.94
CA PRO A 179 -16.20 -12.60 -14.86
C PRO A 179 -15.93 -13.93 -15.56
N PRO A 180 -16.87 -14.88 -15.57
CA PRO A 180 -16.63 -16.23 -16.09
C PRO A 180 -16.32 -16.26 -17.60
N GLU A 181 -16.67 -15.19 -18.33
CA GLU A 181 -16.35 -15.00 -19.74
C GLU A 181 -14.88 -14.61 -19.98
N CYS A 182 -14.16 -14.16 -18.94
CA CYS A 182 -12.73 -13.86 -19.02
C CYS A 182 -11.90 -15.13 -18.79
N PRO A 183 -11.02 -15.51 -19.74
CA PRO A 183 -10.20 -16.70 -19.57
C PRO A 183 -9.12 -16.49 -18.50
N ILE A 184 -8.81 -17.55 -17.75
CA ILE A 184 -7.69 -17.55 -16.80
C ILE A 184 -6.43 -18.00 -17.53
N ASP A 185 -5.43 -17.12 -17.61
CA ASP A 185 -4.12 -17.42 -18.19
C ASP A 185 -3.02 -17.13 -17.16
N LEU A 186 -2.34 -18.17 -16.66
CA LEU A 186 -1.27 -18.02 -15.68
C LEU A 186 0.10 -17.71 -16.30
N ALA A 187 0.24 -17.86 -17.61
CA ALA A 187 1.50 -17.67 -18.34
C ALA A 187 1.62 -16.26 -18.93
N SER A 188 0.58 -15.80 -19.65
CA SER A 188 0.57 -14.53 -20.39
C SER A 188 -0.76 -13.78 -20.28
N PRO A 189 -1.24 -13.49 -19.05
CA PRO A 189 -2.50 -12.76 -18.86
C PRO A 189 -2.43 -11.33 -19.39
N THR A 190 -3.54 -10.85 -19.95
CA THR A 190 -3.75 -9.43 -20.26
C THR A 190 -3.77 -8.60 -18.98
N HIS A 191 -4.44 -9.10 -17.93
CA HIS A 191 -4.57 -8.45 -16.63
C HIS A 191 -4.07 -9.32 -15.49
N VAL A 192 -3.24 -8.75 -14.61
CA VAL A 192 -2.85 -9.37 -13.34
C VAL A 192 -3.60 -8.68 -12.21
N ILE A 193 -4.44 -9.43 -11.51
CA ILE A 193 -5.06 -9.02 -10.25
C ILE A 193 -4.07 -9.37 -9.14
N PHE A 194 -3.37 -8.37 -8.64
CA PHE A 194 -2.34 -8.51 -7.63
C PHE A 194 -2.90 -8.18 -6.26
N ALA A 195 -2.88 -9.13 -5.33
CA ALA A 195 -3.20 -8.91 -3.93
C ALA A 195 -1.94 -9.03 -3.06
N SER A 196 -1.63 -7.99 -2.30
CA SER A 196 -0.51 -7.96 -1.36
C SER A 196 -1.02 -7.82 0.05
N VAL A 197 -0.71 -8.81 0.89
CA VAL A 197 -0.97 -8.78 2.33
C VAL A 197 0.34 -8.53 3.04
N PHE A 198 0.39 -7.51 3.88
CA PHE A 198 1.54 -7.25 4.75
C PHE A 198 1.05 -6.85 6.14
N LYS A 199 1.37 -7.68 7.13
CA LYS A 199 0.82 -7.58 8.50
C LYS A 199 -0.72 -7.52 8.47
N SER A 200 -1.31 -6.47 9.02
CA SER A 200 -2.76 -6.25 9.14
C SER A 200 -3.37 -5.49 7.95
N VAL A 201 -2.61 -5.24 6.88
CA VAL A 201 -3.07 -4.50 5.69
C VAL A 201 -3.06 -5.41 4.47
N ALA A 202 -4.08 -5.25 3.63
CA ALA A 202 -4.13 -5.85 2.30
C ALA A 202 -4.33 -4.75 1.25
N ALA A 203 -3.65 -4.90 0.12
CA ALA A 203 -3.70 -3.98 -1.00
C ALA A 203 -3.94 -4.73 -2.31
N ILE A 204 -4.75 -4.15 -3.20
CA ILE A 204 -5.10 -4.73 -4.49
C ILE A 204 -4.72 -3.75 -5.61
N GLY A 205 -4.14 -4.30 -6.67
CA GLY A 205 -3.86 -3.60 -7.93
C GLY A 205 -4.25 -4.47 -9.12
N ILE A 206 -4.73 -3.84 -10.20
CA ILE A 206 -5.01 -4.52 -11.46
C ILE A 206 -4.04 -3.97 -12.50
N PHE A 207 -3.19 -4.86 -13.01
CA PHE A 207 -2.03 -4.50 -13.81
C PHE A 207 -2.15 -5.05 -15.23
N GLN A 208 -2.09 -4.15 -16.20
CA GLN A 208 -1.92 -4.49 -17.61
C GLN A 208 -0.43 -4.61 -17.93
N HIS A 209 -0.08 -5.42 -18.94
CA HIS A 209 1.29 -5.56 -19.43
C HIS A 209 2.29 -5.95 -18.32
N TYR A 210 1.84 -6.66 -17.27
CA TYR A 210 2.63 -6.90 -16.07
C TYR A 210 4.00 -7.53 -16.36
N TYR A 211 4.05 -8.51 -17.28
CA TYR A 211 5.30 -9.19 -17.66
C TYR A 211 6.16 -8.35 -18.61
N GLU A 212 5.56 -7.65 -19.56
CA GLU A 212 6.24 -6.71 -20.48
C GLU A 212 6.92 -5.57 -19.70
N LEU A 213 6.24 -5.07 -18.67
CA LEU A 213 6.75 -4.08 -17.73
C LEU A 213 7.75 -4.67 -16.71
N LYS A 214 8.31 -5.86 -16.98
CA LYS A 214 9.25 -6.60 -16.11
C LYS A 214 8.75 -6.68 -14.67
N LYS A 215 7.45 -6.95 -14.47
CA LYS A 215 6.77 -7.01 -13.16
C LYS A 215 6.86 -5.69 -12.38
N TYR A 216 6.85 -4.56 -13.10
CA TYR A 216 7.07 -3.21 -12.59
C TYR A 216 8.46 -2.99 -11.97
N ASN A 217 9.47 -3.74 -12.40
CA ASN A 217 10.86 -3.48 -12.04
C ASN A 217 11.39 -2.31 -12.88
N LEU A 218 11.27 -1.08 -12.36
CA LEU A 218 11.74 0.12 -13.06
C LEU A 218 13.24 0.06 -13.37
N GLY A 219 14.09 -0.41 -12.46
CA GLY A 219 15.54 -0.53 -12.72
C GLY A 219 15.84 -1.50 -13.86
N GLY A 220 15.11 -2.62 -13.90
CA GLY A 220 15.17 -3.58 -15.00
C GLY A 220 14.58 -3.04 -16.29
N LEU A 221 13.57 -2.17 -16.27
CA LEU A 221 13.01 -1.57 -17.48
C LEU A 221 13.95 -0.58 -18.17
N LEU A 222 14.88 0.01 -17.42
CA LEU A 222 15.84 0.99 -17.92
C LEU A 222 17.18 0.37 -18.33
N SER A 223 17.36 -0.94 -18.11
CA SER A 223 18.57 -1.69 -18.44
C SER A 223 18.72 -1.95 -19.93
#